data_AF-A0A1F4HND3-F1
#
_entry.id   AF-A0A1F4HND3-F1
#
_cell.length_a   1.000
_cell.length_b   1.000
_cell.length_c   1.000
_cell.angle_alpha   90.00
_cell.angle_beta   90.00
_cell.angle_gamma   90.00
#
_symmetry.space_group_name_H-M   'P 1'
#
loop_
_entity.id
_entity.type
_entity.pdbx_description
1 polymer ?
#
loop_
_entity_poly.entity_id
_entity_poly.type
_entity_poly.pdbx_seq_one_letter_code
_entity_poly.pdbx_strand_id
1 'polypeptide(L)'
;MRVILWAFRVFIFFTLFAFALNNEQPVVVHWFFGALWKAPMVIVVLAAFAGGAAIGVLAMVPSWWRHRRVARRHAPPPAAPARQTGDPVTQTPSEFGPEHPPREGL
;
A
#
# COMPACT_ATOMS: atom_id res chain seq x y z
N MET A 1 -7.48 18.14 13.20
CA MET A 1 -7.34 17.48 11.87
C MET A 1 -8.35 17.98 10.83
N ARG A 2 -9.68 17.97 11.09
CA ARG A 2 -10.71 18.36 10.10
C ARG A 2 -10.63 19.83 9.66
N VAL A 3 -10.29 20.75 10.58
CA VAL A 3 -10.11 22.18 10.28
C VAL A 3 -8.98 22.41 9.28
N ILE A 4 -7.85 21.70 9.43
CA ILE A 4 -6.69 21.81 8.53
C ILE A 4 -7.08 21.33 7.13
N LEU A 5 -7.73 20.17 7.02
CA LEU A 5 -8.22 19.68 5.73
C LEU A 5 -9.24 20.64 5.10
N TRP A 6 -10.11 21.27 5.88
CA TRP A 6 -11.07 22.25 5.38
C TRP A 6 -10.39 23.52 4.89
N ALA A 7 -9.48 24.09 5.68
CA ALA A 7 -8.68 25.25 5.29
C ALA A 7 -7.85 24.97 4.03
N PHE A 8 -7.26 23.77 3.92
CA PHE A 8 -6.53 23.36 2.72
C PHE A 8 -7.43 23.28 1.48
N ARG A 9 -8.64 22.73 1.60
CA ARG A 9 -9.62 22.70 0.49
C ARG A 9 -10.03 24.10 0.05
N VAL A 10 -10.28 24.98 1.01
CA VAL A 10 -10.61 26.40 0.75
C VAL A 10 -9.43 27.11 0.08
N PHE A 11 -8.22 26.90 0.58
CA PHE A 11 -6.99 27.46 -0.02
C PHE A 11 -6.80 27.01 -1.47
N ILE A 12 -6.94 25.71 -1.74
CA ILE A 12 -6.91 25.17 -3.10
C ILE A 12 -7.99 25.82 -3.96
N PHE A 13 -9.22 25.91 -3.48
CA PHE A 13 -10.34 26.51 -4.21
C PHE A 13 -10.03 27.96 -4.58
N PHE A 14 -9.62 28.79 -3.62
CA PHE A 14 -9.26 30.17 -3.87
C PHE A 14 -8.11 30.31 -4.86
N THR A 15 -7.11 29.44 -4.76
CA THR A 15 -5.97 29.43 -5.69
C THR A 15 -6.44 29.11 -7.11
N LEU A 16 -7.22 28.04 -7.29
CA LEU A 16 -7.75 27.64 -8.59
C LEU A 16 -8.72 28.68 -9.16
N PHE A 17 -9.53 29.30 -8.30
CA PHE A 17 -10.48 30.34 -8.69
C PHE A 17 -9.77 31.63 -9.13
N ALA A 18 -8.81 32.11 -8.32
CA ALA A 18 -7.99 33.27 -8.66
C ALA A 18 -7.16 33.00 -9.92
N PHE A 19 -6.62 31.79 -10.05
CA PHE A 19 -5.95 31.36 -11.27
C PHE A 19 -6.90 31.40 -12.47
N ALA A 20 -8.12 30.89 -12.35
CA ALA A 20 -9.10 30.92 -13.43
C ALA A 20 -9.47 32.35 -13.83
N LEU A 21 -9.73 33.24 -12.86
CA LEU A 21 -10.01 34.66 -13.12
C LEU A 21 -8.83 35.37 -13.79
N ASN A 22 -7.60 35.12 -13.35
CA ASN A 22 -6.41 35.79 -13.91
C ASN A 22 -5.97 35.21 -15.26
N ASN A 23 -6.46 34.01 -15.61
CA ASN A 23 -6.13 33.28 -16.83
C ASN A 23 -7.36 33.03 -17.72
N GLU A 24 -8.34 33.94 -17.69
CA GLU A 24 -9.54 33.88 -18.54
C GLU A 24 -9.26 34.32 -19.99
N GLN A 25 -8.06 34.86 -20.26
CA GLN A 25 -7.73 35.35 -21.59
C GLN A 25 -7.80 34.20 -22.60
N PRO A 26 -8.44 34.43 -23.76
CA PRO A 26 -8.51 33.42 -24.79
C PRO A 26 -7.14 33.24 -25.46
N VAL A 27 -6.68 32.00 -25.53
CA VAL A 27 -5.46 31.60 -26.24
C VAL A 27 -5.82 30.78 -27.49
N VAL A 28 -4.97 30.86 -28.52
CA VAL A 28 -5.11 30.07 -29.74
C VAL A 28 -4.08 28.96 -29.74
N VAL A 29 -4.55 27.72 -29.68
CA VAL A 29 -3.74 26.52 -29.88
C VAL A 29 -3.68 26.25 -31.38
N HIS A 30 -2.47 26.28 -31.93
CA HIS A 30 -2.21 26.04 -33.34
C HIS A 30 -1.98 24.54 -33.54
N TRP A 31 -2.94 23.88 -34.15
CA TRP A 31 -2.86 22.46 -34.49
C TRP A 31 -2.29 22.27 -35.90
N PHE A 32 -2.07 21.01 -36.24
CA PHE A 32 -1.64 20.59 -37.56
C PHE A 32 -2.72 20.90 -38.63
N PHE A 33 -2.32 21.08 -39.89
CA PHE A 33 -3.18 21.49 -41.03
C PHE A 33 -3.88 22.86 -40.89
N GLY A 34 -3.33 23.78 -40.09
CA GLY A 34 -3.90 25.13 -39.94
C GLY A 34 -5.16 25.19 -39.08
N ALA A 35 -5.51 24.09 -38.39
CA ALA A 35 -6.60 24.10 -37.43
C ALA A 35 -6.23 24.98 -36.22
N LEU A 36 -7.05 25.99 -35.95
CA LEU A 36 -6.86 26.91 -34.82
C LEU A 36 -7.95 26.64 -33.80
N TRP A 37 -7.54 26.25 -32.59
CA TRP A 37 -8.49 26.05 -31.50
C TRP A 37 -8.35 27.17 -30.47
N LYS A 38 -9.39 27.97 -30.32
CA LYS A 38 -9.43 29.05 -29.33
C LYS A 38 -10.09 28.53 -28.05
N ALA A 39 -9.38 28.62 -26.94
CA ALA A 39 -9.87 28.22 -25.62
C ALA A 39 -9.33 29.18 -24.55
N PRO A 40 -9.99 29.32 -23.39
CA PRO A 40 -9.43 30.06 -22.26
C PRO A 40 -8.11 29.43 -21.79
N MET A 41 -7.10 30.25 -21.47
CA MET A 41 -5.78 29.79 -21.05
C MET A 41 -5.84 28.82 -19.86
N VAL A 42 -6.71 29.11 -18.90
CA VAL A 42 -6.98 28.25 -17.74
C VAL A 42 -7.29 26.80 -18.15
N ILE A 43 -8.13 26.57 -19.16
CA ILE A 43 -8.55 25.23 -19.60
C ILE A 43 -7.36 24.47 -20.19
N VAL A 44 -6.54 25.15 -21.00
CA VAL A 44 -5.36 24.56 -21.64
C VAL A 44 -4.35 24.09 -20.58
N VAL A 45 -4.07 24.94 -19.59
CA VAL A 45 -3.14 24.61 -18.50
C VAL A 45 -3.66 23.45 -17.66
N LEU A 46 -4.94 23.48 -17.27
CA LEU A 46 -5.56 22.40 -16.49
C LEU A 46 -5.53 21.07 -17.24
N ALA A 47 -5.84 21.07 -18.53
CA ALA A 47 -5.81 19.86 -19.35
C ALA A 47 -4.39 19.29 -19.48
N ALA A 48 -3.39 20.14 -19.74
CA ALA A 48 -1.99 19.74 -19.84
C ALA A 48 -1.48 19.17 -18.50
N PHE A 49 -1.79 19.84 -17.38
CA PHE A 49 -1.40 19.38 -16.06
C PHE A 49 -2.07 18.06 -15.69
N ALA A 50 -3.38 17.92 -15.89
CA ALA A 50 -4.11 16.69 -15.62
C ALA A 50 -3.61 15.53 -16.48
N GLY A 51 -3.33 15.77 -17.76
CA GLY A 51 -2.73 14.79 -18.67
C GLY A 51 -1.33 14.37 -18.20
N GLY A 52 -0.47 15.33 -17.86
CA GLY A 52 0.87 15.06 -17.32
C GLY A 52 0.84 14.28 -16.00
N ALA A 53 -0.07 14.62 -15.08
CA ALA A 53 -0.25 13.91 -13.83
C ALA A 53 -0.74 12.47 -14.05
N ALA A 54 -1.70 12.27 -14.96
CA ALA A 54 -2.17 10.93 -15.32
C ALA A 54 -1.04 10.08 -15.89
N ILE A 55 -0.25 10.64 -16.82
CA ILE A 55 0.94 9.96 -17.37
C ILE A 55 1.96 9.66 -16.28
N GLY A 56 2.24 10.62 -15.39
CA GLY A 56 3.17 10.44 -14.27
C GLY A 56 2.75 9.32 -13.31
N VAL A 57 1.46 9.26 -12.96
CA VAL A 57 0.89 8.16 -12.17
C VAL A 57 1.02 6.84 -12.92
N LEU A 58 0.63 6.78 -14.19
CA LEU A 58 0.73 5.57 -15.01
C LEU A 58 2.18 5.08 -15.14
N ALA A 59 3.16 5.99 -15.25
CA ALA A 59 4.58 5.67 -15.27
C ALA A 59 5.08 5.07 -13.95
N MET A 60 4.45 5.41 -12.81
CA MET A 60 4.76 4.84 -11.49
C MET A 60 4.07 3.49 -11.20
N VAL A 61 2.98 3.13 -11.90
CA VAL A 61 2.31 1.83 -11.73
C VAL A 61 3.24 0.63 -11.95
N PRO A 62 4.03 0.53 -13.04
CA PRO A 62 4.86 -0.64 -13.29
C PRO A 62 5.99 -0.81 -12.26
N SER A 63 6.55 0.28 -11.72
CA SER A 63 7.53 0.18 -10.64
C SER A 63 6.88 -0.41 -9.39
N TRP A 64 5.72 0.09 -8.97
CA TRP A 64 4.98 -0.47 -7.82
C TRP A 64 4.68 -1.97 -7.97
N TRP A 65 4.33 -2.42 -9.17
CA TRP A 65 4.10 -3.84 -9.45
C TRP A 65 5.36 -4.71 -9.33
N ARG A 66 6.52 -4.20 -9.76
CA ARG A 66 7.81 -4.90 -9.59
C ARG A 66 8.17 -5.02 -8.11
N HIS A 67 8.05 -3.94 -7.34
CA HIS A 67 8.29 -3.96 -5.89
C HIS A 67 7.36 -4.95 -5.17
N ARG A 68 6.06 -4.96 -5.51
CA ARG A 68 5.10 -5.92 -4.93
C ARG A 68 5.41 -7.37 -5.27
N ARG A 69 5.92 -7.65 -6.48
CA ARG A 69 6.31 -9.01 -6.91
C ARG A 69 7.56 -9.50 -6.18
N VAL A 70 8.54 -8.62 -5.95
CA VAL A 70 9.76 -8.94 -5.17
C VAL A 70 9.43 -9.19 -3.70
N ALA A 71 8.56 -8.37 -3.10
CA ALA A 71 8.11 -8.57 -1.72
C ALA A 71 7.39 -9.92 -1.51
N ARG A 72 6.61 -10.38 -2.50
CA ARG A 72 5.97 -11.71 -2.46
C ARG A 72 6.96 -12.87 -2.60
N ARG A 73 8.09 -12.68 -3.28
CA ARG A 73 9.14 -13.71 -3.42
C ARG A 73 10.02 -13.85 -2.18
N HIS A 74 10.10 -12.82 -1.34
CA HIS A 74 10.85 -12.83 -0.09
C HIS A 74 9.94 -13.05 1.13
N ALA A 75 8.67 -13.39 0.93
CA ALA A 75 7.80 -13.82 2.01
C ALA A 75 8.39 -15.11 2.61
N PRO A 76 8.71 -15.13 3.92
CA PRO A 76 9.20 -16.33 4.57
C PRO A 76 8.23 -17.50 4.33
N PRO A 77 8.72 -18.72 4.05
CA PRO A 77 7.84 -19.87 3.96
C PRO A 77 6.99 -19.97 5.23
N PRO A 78 5.71 -20.37 5.13
CA PRO A 78 4.85 -20.50 6.30
C PRO A 78 5.57 -21.40 7.30
N ALA A 79 5.72 -20.93 8.55
CA ALA A 79 6.22 -21.77 9.62
C ALA A 79 5.35 -23.03 9.66
N ALA A 80 5.99 -24.20 9.49
CA ALA A 80 5.31 -25.48 9.56
C ALA A 80 4.48 -25.53 10.85
N PRO A 81 3.24 -26.03 10.81
CA PRO A 81 2.43 -26.13 12.02
C PRO A 81 3.22 -26.91 13.06
N ALA A 82 3.55 -26.27 14.17
CA ALA A 82 4.09 -26.95 15.32
C ALA A 82 3.09 -28.05 15.66
N ARG A 83 3.48 -29.32 15.46
CA ARG A 83 2.73 -30.45 15.98
C ARG A 83 2.59 -30.19 17.47
N GLN A 84 1.38 -29.90 17.91
CA GLN A 84 1.02 -29.91 19.31
C GLN A 84 1.16 -31.38 19.74
N THR A 85 2.32 -31.75 20.27
CA THR A 85 2.47 -32.98 21.03
C THR A 85 1.78 -32.73 22.37
N GLY A 86 0.49 -33.03 22.41
CA GLY A 86 -0.34 -32.81 23.57
C GLY A 86 -1.58 -33.68 23.51
N ASP A 87 -1.38 -35.00 23.57
CA ASP A 87 -2.41 -35.89 24.09
C ASP A 87 -2.17 -36.05 25.59
N PRO A 88 -3.15 -35.71 26.45
CA PRO A 88 -3.19 -36.17 27.83
C PRO A 88 -3.70 -37.63 27.87
N VAL A 89 -3.59 -38.32 29.03
CA VAL A 89 -4.09 -39.68 29.34
C VAL A 89 -3.00 -40.76 29.08
N THR A 90 -2.39 -41.49 30.02
CA THR A 90 -2.71 -41.89 31.40
C THR A 90 -1.40 -42.12 32.14
N GLN A 91 -1.23 -41.52 33.34
CA GLN A 91 -0.20 -41.93 34.28
C GLN A 91 -0.59 -43.32 34.82
N THR A 92 0.21 -44.35 34.53
CA THR A 92 0.11 -45.64 35.22
C THR A 92 0.60 -45.46 36.67
N PRO A 93 -0.20 -45.85 37.67
CA PRO A 93 0.20 -45.74 39.08
C PRO A 93 1.42 -46.61 39.39
N SER A 94 2.29 -46.02 40.20
CA SER A 94 3.43 -46.62 40.86
C SER A 94 3.09 -47.99 41.48
N GLU A 95 3.77 -49.05 41.07
CA GLU A 95 3.80 -50.32 41.80
C GLU A 95 5.17 -50.97 41.62
N PHE A 96 5.77 -51.39 42.76
CA PHE A 96 7.03 -52.13 42.95
C PHE A 96 8.33 -51.32 42.66
N GLY A 97 9.06 -50.74 43.62
CA GLY A 97 9.48 -51.24 44.94
C GLY A 97 10.83 -51.98 44.80
N PRO A 98 11.98 -51.44 45.26
CA PRO A 98 13.29 -52.02 44.94
C PRO A 98 13.51 -53.38 45.60
N GLU A 99 13.95 -54.35 44.79
CA GLU A 99 14.31 -55.72 45.20
C GLU A 99 15.44 -55.71 46.24
N HIS A 100 15.26 -56.41 47.36
CA HIS A 100 16.26 -56.59 48.43
C HIS A 100 16.91 -57.99 48.28
N PRO A 101 18.25 -58.14 48.30
CA PRO A 101 18.90 -59.45 48.23
C PRO A 101 18.91 -60.18 49.59
N PRO A 102 18.81 -61.51 49.67
CA PRO A 102 18.81 -62.23 50.95
C PRO A 102 20.20 -62.20 51.60
N ARG A 103 20.28 -61.73 52.85
CA ARG A 103 21.39 -62.05 53.77
C ARG A 103 21.00 -63.32 54.51
N GLU A 104 21.71 -64.42 54.30
CA GLU A 104 21.80 -65.48 55.31
C GLU A 104 23.25 -65.88 55.47
N GLY A 105 23.75 -65.69 56.70
CA GLY A 105 24.92 -66.35 57.21
C GLY A 105 24.49 -67.45 58.16
N LEU A 106 25.07 -68.63 57.97
CA LEU A 106 25.45 -69.63 58.97
C LEU A 106 26.49 -70.55 58.32
#